data_AF-A0A438GV53-F1
#
_entry.id   AF-A0A438GV53-F1
#
_cell.length_a   1.000
_cell.length_b   1.000
_cell.length_c   1.000
_cell.angle_alpha   90.00
_cell.angle_beta   90.00
_cell.angle_gamma   90.00
#
_symmetry.space_group_name_H-M   'P 1'
#
loop_
_entity.id
_entity.type
_entity.pdbx_description
1 polymer ?
#
loop_
_entity_poly.entity_id
_entity_poly.type
_entity_poly.pdbx_seq_one_letter_code
_entity_poly.pdbx_strand_id
1 'polypeptide(L)'
;MPAVLVKLLSELSMETFEFLNILQVHGFPKVMGVLTHLDKFKDAKKLKKTKQRLKHRFWTEIYDGAKLFYLSGLVHGKYPKREIHNLARFISVMKFHPLSWRASHPYILVDRFEDVTPPERVQLNNKCDRNITLYGYLRGCNLKKGTKVCIVKLSIFPFPLIYGLIRIELFS
;
A
#
# COMPACT_ATOMS: atom_id res chain seq x y z
N MET A 1 1.28 3.17 -6.32
CA MET A 1 2.57 2.51 -6.58
C MET A 1 2.38 1.01 -6.70
N PRO A 2 2.98 0.29 -7.67
CA PRO A 2 2.76 -1.15 -7.85
C PRO A 2 3.78 -2.04 -7.13
N ALA A 3 4.72 -1.46 -6.38
CA ALA A 3 5.54 -2.19 -5.42
C ALA A 3 4.86 -2.22 -4.06
N VAL A 4 4.84 -3.39 -3.44
CA VAL A 4 4.50 -3.51 -2.02
C VAL A 4 5.81 -3.61 -1.25
N LEU A 5 6.06 -2.62 -0.40
CA LEU A 5 7.17 -2.64 0.55
C LEU A 5 6.68 -3.31 1.84
N VAL A 6 7.12 -4.54 2.09
CA VAL A 6 6.80 -5.24 3.31
C VAL A 6 7.89 -4.97 4.33
N LYS A 7 7.56 -4.24 5.38
CA LYS A 7 8.44 -4.08 6.53
C LYS A 7 8.41 -5.38 7.33
N LEU A 8 9.59 -6.00 7.44
CA LEU A 8 9.80 -7.16 8.27
C LEU A 8 10.57 -6.69 9.52
N LEU A 9 9.97 -6.92 10.68
CA LEU A 9 10.68 -6.80 11.94
C LEU A 9 11.61 -8.02 12.10
N SER A 10 12.33 -8.10 13.22
CA SER A 10 13.13 -9.29 13.56
C SER A 10 12.33 -10.60 13.55
N GLU A 11 11.00 -10.50 13.58
CA GLU A 11 10.03 -11.57 13.44
C GLU A 11 8.93 -11.16 12.45
N LEU A 12 8.41 -12.13 11.69
CA LEU A 12 7.25 -11.93 10.81
C LEU A 12 5.98 -11.88 11.67
N SER A 13 5.24 -10.77 11.60
CA SER A 13 3.93 -10.67 12.26
C SER A 13 2.86 -11.44 11.48
N MET A 14 1.84 -11.94 12.18
CA MET A 14 0.68 -12.60 11.57
C MET A 14 -0.03 -11.68 10.56
N GLU A 15 -0.15 -10.40 10.90
CA GLU A 15 -0.71 -9.35 10.01
C GLU A 15 0.01 -9.28 8.66
N THR A 16 1.35 -9.40 8.67
CA THR A 16 2.15 -9.38 7.43
C THR A 16 1.84 -10.59 6.56
N PHE A 17 1.61 -11.75 7.18
CA PHE A 17 1.29 -12.99 6.49
C PHE A 17 -0.12 -12.95 5.89
N GLU A 18 -1.11 -12.48 6.64
CA GLU A 18 -2.48 -12.28 6.15
C GLU A 18 -2.51 -11.33 4.95
N PHE A 19 -1.78 -10.22 5.03
CA PHE A 19 -1.67 -9.27 3.93
C PHE A 19 -1.03 -9.90 2.68
N LEU A 20 0.03 -10.69 2.84
CA LEU A 20 0.67 -11.40 1.73
C LEU A 20 -0.28 -12.42 1.08
N ASN A 21 -1.06 -13.16 1.87
CA ASN A 21 -2.04 -14.11 1.36
C ASN A 21 -3.15 -13.43 0.57
N ILE A 22 -3.66 -12.29 1.07
CA ILE A 22 -4.64 -11.48 0.33
C ILE A 22 -4.06 -11.02 -1.01
N LEU A 23 -2.81 -10.57 -1.03
CA LEU A 23 -2.13 -10.17 -2.27
C LEU A 23 -1.97 -11.32 -3.27
N GLN A 24 -1.73 -12.55 -2.80
CA GLN A 24 -1.62 -13.72 -3.69
C GLN A 24 -2.94 -13.98 -4.42
N VAL A 25 -4.07 -13.86 -3.73
CA VAL A 25 -5.40 -14.09 -4.31
C VAL A 25 -5.79 -12.99 -5.31
N HIS A 26 -5.43 -11.74 -5.05
CA HIS A 26 -5.81 -10.59 -5.90
C HIS A 26 -4.86 -10.31 -7.08
N GLY A 27 -3.88 -11.18 -7.30
CA GLY A 27 -2.82 -11.00 -8.28
C GLY A 27 -1.58 -10.42 -7.62
N PHE A 28 -0.57 -11.26 -7.48
CA PHE A 28 0.61 -10.98 -6.67
C PHE A 28 1.48 -9.89 -7.31
N PRO A 29 1.55 -8.67 -6.74
CA PRO A 29 2.41 -7.63 -7.28
C PRO A 29 3.87 -7.95 -6.96
N LYS A 30 4.79 -7.16 -7.51
CA LYS A 30 6.21 -7.31 -7.18
C LYS A 30 6.46 -6.84 -5.75
N VAL A 31 6.71 -7.77 -4.85
CA VAL A 31 6.96 -7.52 -3.42
C VAL A 31 8.45 -7.38 -3.15
N MET A 32 8.79 -6.46 -2.25
CA MET A 32 10.13 -6.31 -1.70
C MET A 32 10.05 -6.32 -0.17
N GLY A 33 10.96 -7.05 0.47
CA GLY A 33 11.08 -7.07 1.91
C GLY A 33 12.14 -6.08 2.40
N VAL A 34 11.88 -5.42 3.53
CA VAL A 34 12.88 -4.63 4.26
C VAL A 34 12.94 -5.14 5.69
N LEU A 35 14.07 -5.76 6.06
CA LEU A 35 14.37 -6.17 7.42
C LEU A 35 14.94 -5.01 8.22
N THR A 36 14.34 -4.74 9.37
CA THR A 36 14.73 -3.67 10.30
C THR A 36 15.14 -4.22 11.67
N HIS A 37 15.67 -3.36 12.53
CA HIS A 37 16.06 -3.69 13.91
C HIS A 37 17.11 -4.80 14.05
N LEU A 38 18.08 -4.82 13.13
CA LEU A 38 19.18 -5.78 13.14
C LEU A 38 20.24 -5.45 14.22
N ASP A 39 20.21 -4.22 14.73
CA ASP A 39 20.98 -3.69 15.85
C ASP A 39 20.66 -4.37 17.20
N LYS A 40 19.46 -4.96 17.35
CA LYS A 40 19.07 -5.70 18.56
C LYS A 40 19.88 -6.99 18.79
N PHE A 41 20.59 -7.48 17.77
CA PHE A 41 21.38 -8.70 17.89
C PHE A 41 22.78 -8.39 18.40
N LYS A 42 23.07 -8.83 19.63
CA LYS A 42 24.44 -8.77 20.20
C LYS A 42 25.39 -9.76 19.54
N ASP A 43 24.88 -10.92 19.11
CA ASP A 43 25.69 -12.00 18.51
C ASP A 43 25.64 -12.02 16.98
N ALA A 44 26.80 -11.85 16.34
CA ALA A 44 26.93 -11.91 14.89
C ALA A 44 26.56 -13.28 14.29
N LYS A 45 26.88 -14.39 14.99
CA LYS A 45 26.51 -15.75 14.56
C LYS A 45 24.99 -15.94 14.55
N LYS A 46 24.31 -15.48 15.62
CA LYS A 46 22.85 -15.54 15.74
C LYS A 46 22.18 -14.66 14.68
N LEU A 47 22.70 -13.45 14.46
CA LEU A 47 22.23 -12.54 13.41
C LEU A 47 22.30 -13.20 12.01
N LYS A 48 23.41 -13.84 11.67
CA LYS A 48 23.57 -14.52 10.36
C LYS A 48 22.54 -15.66 10.20
N LYS A 49 22.36 -16.49 11.23
CA LYS A 49 21.37 -17.58 11.23
C LYS A 49 19.94 -17.06 11.08
N THR A 50 19.58 -16.00 11.81
CA THR A 50 18.26 -15.38 11.71
C THR A 50 18.03 -14.74 10.35
N LYS A 51 19.00 -14.01 9.79
CA LYS A 51 18.91 -13.45 8.43
C LYS A 51 18.65 -14.54 7.39
N GLN A 52 19.36 -15.66 7.46
CA GLN A 52 19.14 -16.80 6.56
C GLN A 52 17.75 -17.41 6.74
N ARG A 53 17.30 -17.64 7.98
CA ARG A 53 15.97 -18.17 8.27
C ARG A 53 14.86 -17.25 7.74
N LEU A 54 14.95 -15.95 8.00
CA LEU A 54 13.96 -14.97 7.54
C LEU A 54 13.96 -14.83 6.02
N LYS A 55 15.15 -14.84 5.39
CA LYS A 55 15.27 -14.85 3.94
C LYS A 55 14.61 -16.08 3.33
N HIS A 56 14.91 -17.26 3.86
CA HIS A 56 14.33 -18.52 3.35
C HIS A 56 12.82 -18.52 3.50
N ARG A 57 12.31 -18.16 4.69
CA ARG A 57 10.87 -18.05 4.92
C ARG A 57 10.23 -17.03 3.97
N PHE A 58 10.81 -15.84 3.82
CA PHE A 58 10.31 -14.83 2.89
C PHE A 58 10.26 -15.31 1.43
N TRP A 59 11.22 -16.15 1.01
CA TRP A 59 11.19 -16.76 -0.31
C TRP A 59 10.09 -17.81 -0.46
N THR A 60 9.88 -18.64 0.57
CA THR A 60 8.78 -19.62 0.59
C THR A 60 7.41 -18.96 0.50
N GLU A 61 7.21 -17.82 1.19
CA GLU A 61 5.89 -17.15 1.22
C GLU A 61 5.57 -16.32 -0.03
N ILE A 62 6.56 -15.96 -0.84
CA ILE A 62 6.41 -14.96 -1.91
C ILE A 62 6.76 -15.60 -3.25
N TYR A 63 8.04 -15.66 -3.56
CA TYR A 63 8.61 -16.40 -4.68
C TYR A 63 10.13 -16.46 -4.46
N ASP A 64 10.76 -17.48 -5.02
CA ASP A 64 12.21 -17.64 -4.89
C ASP A 64 12.96 -16.49 -5.58
N GLY A 65 13.94 -15.92 -4.90
CA GLY A 65 14.68 -14.76 -5.40
C GLY A 65 14.01 -13.39 -5.17
N ALA A 66 12.93 -13.31 -4.38
CA ALA A 66 12.39 -12.04 -3.93
C ALA A 66 13.47 -11.20 -3.21
N LYS A 67 13.51 -9.89 -3.50
CA LYS A 67 14.57 -9.00 -3.00
C LYS A 67 14.29 -8.58 -1.56
N LEU A 68 15.33 -8.73 -0.74
CA LEU A 68 15.30 -8.44 0.69
C LEU A 68 16.41 -7.45 1.03
N PHE A 69 16.04 -6.28 1.56
CA PHE A 69 16.95 -5.24 2.02
C PHE A 69 17.11 -5.32 3.53
N TYR A 70 18.30 -4.97 4.02
CA TYR A 70 18.65 -5.01 5.44
C TYR A 70 18.97 -3.60 5.88
N LEU A 71 18.24 -3.10 6.88
CA LEU A 71 18.52 -1.84 7.55
C LEU A 71 19.16 -2.11 8.90
N SER A 72 20.40 -1.66 9.06
CA SER A 72 21.27 -2.08 10.18
C SER A 72 20.88 -1.48 11.53
N GLY A 73 20.06 -0.43 11.54
CA GLY A 73 19.63 0.28 12.76
C GLY A 73 19.46 1.77 12.50
N LEU A 74 19.04 2.52 13.51
CA LEU A 74 18.95 3.98 13.43
C LEU A 74 20.21 4.63 14.00
N VAL A 75 20.82 5.54 13.24
CA VAL A 75 21.94 6.38 13.66
C VAL A 75 21.42 7.82 13.73
N HIS A 76 21.41 8.43 14.91
CA HIS A 76 20.81 9.75 15.15
C HIS A 76 19.36 9.87 14.65
N GLY A 77 18.55 8.83 14.90
CA GLY A 77 17.13 8.78 14.49
C GLY A 77 16.91 8.56 13.00
N LYS A 78 17.96 8.33 12.20
CA LYS A 78 17.86 8.09 10.75
C LYS A 78 18.54 6.79 10.35
N TYR A 79 18.02 6.14 9.31
CA TYR A 79 18.71 4.99 8.73
C TYR A 79 20.00 5.42 8.00
N PRO A 80 21.03 4.55 7.93
CA PRO A 80 22.25 4.83 7.21
C PRO A 80 21.99 5.25 5.75
N LYS A 81 22.56 6.39 5.34
CA LYS A 81 22.35 6.97 4.00
C LYS A 81 22.62 5.98 2.88
N ARG A 82 23.65 5.13 3.02
CA ARG A 82 24.02 4.12 2.02
C ARG A 82 22.94 3.06 1.82
N GLU A 83 22.32 2.60 2.89
CA GLU A 83 21.27 1.57 2.84
C GLU A 83 20.00 2.13 2.21
N ILE A 84 19.61 3.35 2.61
CA ILE A 84 18.47 4.06 2.02
C ILE A 84 18.73 4.40 0.55
N HIS A 85 19.94 4.82 0.19
CA HIS A 85 20.29 5.11 -1.20
C HIS A 85 20.18 3.85 -2.08
N ASN A 86 20.64 2.69 -1.58
CA ASN A 86 20.50 1.41 -2.29
C ASN A 86 19.02 1.00 -2.48
N LEU A 87 18.21 1.17 -1.43
CA LEU A 87 16.77 0.91 -1.48
C LEU A 87 16.09 1.83 -2.50
N ALA A 88 16.36 3.14 -2.43
CA ALA A 88 15.80 4.14 -3.33
C ALA A 88 16.19 3.90 -4.79
N ARG A 89 17.46 3.54 -5.05
CA ARG A 89 17.94 3.17 -6.38
C ARG A 89 17.15 1.99 -6.94
N PHE A 90 16.87 0.98 -6.12
CA PHE A 90 16.10 -0.17 -6.56
C PHE A 90 14.65 0.17 -6.86
N ILE A 91 13.99 0.95 -5.98
CA ILE A 91 12.61 1.40 -6.18
C ILE A 91 12.50 2.21 -7.49
N SER A 92 13.48 3.07 -7.77
CA SER A 92 13.48 3.94 -8.95
C SER A 92 13.56 3.16 -10.27
N VAL A 93 14.29 2.05 -10.31
CA VAL A 93 14.47 1.23 -11.53
C VAL A 93 13.41 0.12 -11.64
N MET A 94 12.54 0.00 -10.64
CA MET A 94 11.59 -1.10 -10.56
C MET A 94 10.53 -1.00 -11.66
N LYS A 95 10.56 -1.96 -12.60
CA LYS A 95 9.49 -2.13 -13.59
C LYS A 95 8.30 -2.86 -12.98
N PHE A 96 7.11 -2.39 -13.34
CA PHE A 96 5.83 -2.90 -12.84
C PHE A 96 5.05 -3.56 -13.96
N HIS A 97 4.56 -4.77 -13.72
CA HIS A 97 3.59 -5.41 -14.60
C HIS A 97 2.20 -5.08 -14.07
N PRO A 98 1.35 -4.39 -14.85
CA PRO A 98 0.00 -4.10 -14.41
C PRO A 98 -0.78 -5.42 -14.29
N LEU A 99 -1.39 -5.63 -13.12
CA LEU A 99 -2.30 -6.76 -12.92
C LEU A 99 -3.49 -6.63 -13.88
N SER A 100 -4.01 -7.76 -14.39
CA SER A 100 -5.11 -7.77 -15.37
C SER A 100 -6.28 -6.92 -14.91
N TRP A 101 -6.72 -7.09 -13.65
CA TRP A 101 -7.80 -6.28 -13.06
C TRP A 101 -7.49 -4.78 -13.06
N ARG A 102 -6.27 -4.39 -12.68
CA ARG A 102 -5.85 -2.98 -12.65
C ARG A 102 -5.70 -2.38 -14.04
N ALA A 103 -5.43 -3.20 -15.06
CA ALA A 103 -5.35 -2.73 -16.45
C ALA A 103 -6.75 -2.55 -17.05
N SER A 104 -7.72 -3.39 -16.68
CA SER A 104 -9.06 -3.39 -17.26
C SER A 104 -10.08 -2.48 -16.57
N HIS A 105 -9.86 -2.12 -15.30
CA HIS A 105 -10.82 -1.33 -14.52
C HIS A 105 -10.26 0.06 -14.15
N PRO A 106 -11.05 1.13 -14.28
CA PRO A 106 -10.64 2.47 -13.86
C PRO A 106 -10.71 2.55 -12.33
N TYR A 107 -9.68 3.09 -11.69
CA TYR A 107 -9.69 3.34 -10.26
C TYR A 107 -8.93 4.63 -9.94
N ILE A 108 -9.33 5.30 -8.87
CA ILE A 108 -8.73 6.55 -8.41
C ILE A 108 -8.24 6.34 -6.99
N LEU A 109 -6.97 6.68 -6.74
CA LEU A 109 -6.50 6.87 -5.39
C LEU A 109 -6.77 8.32 -5.02
N VAL A 110 -7.65 8.52 -4.04
CA VAL A 110 -8.04 9.86 -3.57
C VAL A 110 -6.95 10.39 -2.66
N ASP A 111 -6.37 11.52 -3.04
CA ASP A 111 -5.34 12.21 -2.26
C ASP A 111 -5.94 13.35 -1.43
N ARG A 112 -7.06 13.93 -1.88
CA ARG A 112 -7.80 15.00 -1.18
C ARG A 112 -9.30 14.84 -1.39
N PHE A 113 -10.09 15.16 -0.37
CA PHE A 113 -11.54 15.26 -0.48
C PHE A 113 -12.01 16.60 0.10
N GLU A 114 -13.12 17.10 -0.43
CA GLU A 114 -13.77 18.33 0.02
C GLU A 114 -15.26 18.11 0.16
N ASP A 115 -15.84 18.57 1.26
CA ASP A 115 -17.29 18.69 1.41
C ASP A 115 -17.72 20.05 0.84
N VAL A 116 -18.45 20.02 -0.27
CA VAL A 116 -19.00 21.20 -0.95
C VAL A 116 -20.51 21.37 -0.66
N THR A 117 -21.01 20.73 0.40
CA THR A 117 -22.39 20.89 0.84
C THR A 117 -22.63 22.32 1.35
N PRO A 118 -23.71 22.99 0.92
CA PRO A 118 -24.06 24.31 1.45
C PRO A 118 -24.21 24.28 2.98
N PRO A 119 -23.57 25.21 3.71
CA PRO A 119 -23.52 25.18 5.18
C PRO A 119 -24.92 25.29 5.80
N GLU A 120 -25.85 26.00 5.16
CA GLU A 120 -27.25 26.13 5.58
C GLU A 120 -27.96 24.77 5.68
N ARG A 121 -27.73 23.85 4.72
CA ARG A 121 -28.32 22.51 4.75
C ARG A 121 -27.78 21.67 5.90
N VAL A 122 -26.50 21.84 6.21
CA VAL A 122 -25.82 21.15 7.31
C VAL A 122 -26.33 21.65 8.66
N GLN A 123 -26.57 22.96 8.78
CA GLN A 123 -27.13 23.57 9.99
C GLN A 123 -28.58 23.13 10.24
N LEU A 124 -29.40 23.04 9.20
CA LEU A 124 -30.79 22.59 9.29
C LEU A 124 -30.91 21.10 9.62
N ASN A 125 -30.07 20.26 9.02
CA ASN A 125 -30.05 18.83 9.28
C ASN A 125 -28.62 18.29 9.19
N ASN A 126 -28.04 17.97 10.35
CA ASN A 126 -26.68 17.46 10.41
C ASN A 126 -26.51 16.09 9.69
N LYS A 127 -27.59 15.33 9.50
CA LYS A 127 -27.61 14.03 8.80
C LYS A 127 -28.05 14.13 7.32
N CYS A 128 -28.05 15.32 6.73
CA CYS A 128 -28.37 15.47 5.31
C CYS A 128 -27.31 14.81 4.40
N ASP A 129 -27.73 14.48 3.17
CA ASP A 129 -26.83 14.02 2.13
C ASP A 129 -25.79 15.09 1.82
N ARG A 130 -24.51 14.69 1.81
CA ARG A 130 -23.37 15.56 1.57
C ARG A 130 -22.90 15.49 0.13
N ASN A 131 -22.62 16.63 -0.46
CA ASN A 131 -21.94 16.73 -1.74
C ASN A 131 -20.43 16.72 -1.50
N ILE A 132 -19.76 15.65 -1.93
CA ILE A 132 -18.32 15.48 -1.74
C ILE A 132 -17.62 15.51 -3.09
N THR A 133 -16.56 16.30 -3.18
CA THR A 133 -15.62 16.32 -4.30
C THR A 133 -14.38 15.51 -3.92
N LEU A 134 -13.97 14.57 -4.78
CA LEU A 134 -12.79 13.74 -4.58
C LEU A 134 -11.73 14.09 -5.62
N TYR A 135 -10.51 14.38 -5.15
CA TYR A 135 -9.36 14.67 -5.98
C TYR A 135 -8.36 13.52 -5.90
N GLY A 136 -7.85 13.11 -7.05
CA GLY A 136 -6.87 12.03 -7.13
C GLY A 136 -6.46 11.75 -8.56
N TYR A 137 -5.45 10.90 -8.71
CA TYR A 137 -4.98 10.49 -10.02
C TYR A 137 -5.76 9.27 -10.52
N LEU A 138 -6.31 9.38 -11.74
CA LEU A 138 -6.89 8.24 -12.45
C LEU A 138 -5.80 7.22 -12.79
N ARG A 139 -6.10 5.95 -12.49
CA ARG A 139 -5.23 4.79 -12.77
C ARG A 139 -6.04 3.71 -13.47
N GLY A 140 -5.33 2.84 -14.17
CA GLY A 140 -5.93 1.76 -14.96
C GLY A 140 -6.37 2.25 -16.33
N CYS A 141 -7.64 2.05 -16.68
CA CYS A 141 -8.22 2.49 -17.94
C CYS A 141 -9.01 3.81 -17.79
N ASN A 142 -9.51 4.34 -18.92
CA ASN A 142 -10.23 5.61 -18.94
C ASN A 142 -11.61 5.51 -18.27
N LEU A 143 -11.94 6.48 -17.43
CA LEU A 143 -13.25 6.58 -16.81
C LEU A 143 -14.22 7.31 -17.74
N LYS A 144 -15.34 6.66 -18.11
CA LYS A 144 -16.40 7.29 -18.90
C LYS A 144 -17.31 8.14 -18.02
N LYS A 145 -17.79 9.27 -18.53
CA LYS A 145 -18.76 10.12 -17.85
C LYS A 145 -20.05 9.33 -17.54
N GLY A 146 -20.59 9.48 -16.33
CA GLY A 146 -21.79 8.77 -15.87
C GLY A 146 -21.58 7.33 -15.40
N THR A 147 -20.33 6.85 -15.34
CA THR A 147 -20.02 5.52 -14.80
C THR A 147 -20.29 5.48 -13.29
N LYS A 148 -20.94 4.42 -12.82
CA LYS A 148 -21.11 4.17 -11.38
C LYS A 148 -19.76 3.86 -10.75
N VAL A 149 -19.44 4.50 -9.64
CA VAL A 149 -18.19 4.30 -8.89
C VAL A 149 -18.50 3.75 -7.51
N CYS A 150 -17.70 2.77 -7.08
CA CYS A 150 -17.74 2.23 -5.73
C CYS A 150 -16.62 2.88 -4.93
N ILE A 151 -16.94 3.50 -3.79
CA ILE A 151 -15.92 3.88 -2.81
C ILE A 151 -15.67 2.69 -1.90
N VAL A 152 -14.45 2.18 -1.93
CA VAL A 152 -14.02 1.18 -0.95
C VAL A 152 -13.70 1.89 0.35
N LYS A 153 -14.52 1.65 1.39
CA LYS A 153 -14.11 1.95 2.77
C LYS A 153 -13.27 0.78 3.27
N LEU A 154 -12.04 1.09 3.69
CA LEU A 154 -11.16 0.14 4.36
C LEU A 154 -11.53 0.11 5.85
N SER A 155 -12.70 -0.46 6.16
CA SER A 155 -13.08 -0.83 7.52
C SER A 155 -13.22 -2.35 7.53
N ILE A 156 -12.42 -3.02 8.36
CA ILE A 156 -12.37 -4.49 8.55
C ILE A 156 -13.67 -5.04 9.22
N PHE A 157 -14.82 -4.39 9.04
CA PHE A 157 -16.12 -4.82 9.58
C PHE A 157 -17.23 -4.68 8.53
N PRO A 158 -18.24 -5.57 8.54
CA PRO A 158 -19.27 -5.63 7.50
C PRO A 158 -20.27 -4.51 7.76
N PHE A 159 -20.01 -3.32 7.20
CA PHE A 159 -21.00 -2.25 7.12
C PHE A 159 -21.25 -1.87 5.65
N PRO A 160 -22.50 -1.55 5.29
CA PRO A 160 -22.95 -1.52 3.92
C PRO A 160 -22.25 -0.41 3.12
N LEU A 161 -21.92 -0.77 1.88
CA LEU A 161 -21.47 0.11 0.81
C LEU A 161 -22.28 1.41 0.80
N ILE A 162 -21.59 2.55 0.93
CA ILE A 162 -22.24 3.85 0.76
C ILE A 162 -22.38 4.10 -0.74
N TYR A 163 -23.59 3.96 -1.25
CA TYR A 163 -23.97 4.42 -2.58
C TYR A 163 -24.29 5.91 -2.51
N GLY A 164 -23.30 6.77 -2.83
CA GLY A 164 -23.48 8.21 -2.95
C GLY A 164 -23.20 8.67 -4.38
N LEU A 165 -23.97 9.65 -4.87
CA LEU A 165 -23.74 10.30 -6.16
C LEU A 165 -22.54 11.25 -6.03
N ILE A 166 -21.34 10.76 -6.34
CA ILE A 166 -20.12 11.57 -6.22
C ILE A 166 -19.77 12.16 -7.57
N ARG A 167 -19.70 13.48 -7.61
CA ARG A 167 -19.18 14.23 -8.74
C ARG A 167 -17.66 14.10 -8.74
N ILE A 168 -17.15 13.24 -9.62
CA ILE A 168 -15.71 13.13 -9.87
C ILE A 168 -15.37 14.14 -10.97
N GLU A 169 -14.67 15.21 -10.62
CA GLU A 169 -14.10 16.13 -11.59
C GLU A 169 -12.70 15.65 -11.95
N LEU A 170 -12.57 15.10 -13.16
CA LEU A 170 -11.27 14.78 -13.76
C LEU A 170 -10.80 16.01 -14.53
N PHE A 171 -9.82 16.73 -13.99
CA PHE A 171 -9.08 17.73 -14.76
C PHE A 171 -8.04 17.01 -15.62
N SER A 172 -8.13 17.16 -16.94
CA SER A 172 -7.20 16.64 -17.95
C SER A 172 -5.97 17.54 -18.09
#